data_AF-A0A6L4WWE3-F1
#
_entry.id   AF-A0A6L4WWE3-F1
#
_cell.length_a   1.000
_cell.length_b   1.000
_cell.length_c   1.000
_cell.angle_alpha   90.00
_cell.angle_beta   90.00
_cell.angle_gamma   90.00
#
_symmetry.space_group_name_H-M   'P 1'
#
loop_
_entity.id
_entity.type
_entity.pdbx_description
1 polymer ?
#
loop_
_entity_poly.entity_id
_entity_poly.type
_entity_poly.pdbx_seq_one_letter_code
_entity_poly.pdbx_strand_id
1 'polypeptide(L)'
;MKKDILIKLLILILLFNSQLLFSKYLDSKSCNECHPTIYKEHASSMHHKSSIYTDEIHTKMKEAISPRKYSCAICHTPAVKNLRPLMQGKSQPSEFDHRLKDGVSCSYCHQISKVIFTKQKGINFSTMNDKLKPTFFGNLESPEGSSKHNSSSNNENYVNSKVCMGCHSHKINKNDIQICSTLDEVGQTSDCISCHMPKKKGTPTKLNAKARVEYTSHEFLGIHSEQMVKQAIELRLKQLSNDSFELYIKNKMGHSIITQPMRLKYAKTEILRDKKIIWQNFDKNPYKDKDATFSIVFKDINNKPTFPAFAKGYIYNNNLKSKEEKRVIYKVKELKKGDIIKSTWVSYIIAPKIAKKLDITDKELTKQILGQTVQLEIK
;
A
#
# COMPACT_ATOMS: atom_id res chain seq x y z
N MET A 1 -23.11 -43.30 -45.15
CA MET A 1 -21.63 -43.23 -45.22
C MET A 1 -21.09 -41.86 -45.62
N LYS A 2 -21.23 -41.35 -46.86
CA LYS A 2 -20.65 -40.03 -47.22
C LYS A 2 -21.30 -38.84 -46.48
N LYS A 3 -22.62 -38.88 -46.23
CA LYS A 3 -23.33 -37.84 -45.45
C LYS A 3 -22.94 -37.81 -43.97
N ASP A 4 -22.76 -38.98 -43.35
CA ASP A 4 -22.41 -39.08 -41.92
C ASP A 4 -20.98 -38.61 -41.64
N ILE A 5 -20.06 -38.85 -42.58
CA ILE A 5 -18.68 -38.36 -42.51
C ILE A 5 -18.67 -36.83 -42.67
N LEU A 6 -19.47 -36.28 -43.59
CA LEU A 6 -19.56 -34.83 -43.80
C LEU A 6 -20.13 -34.11 -42.58
N ILE A 7 -21.18 -34.68 -41.95
CA ILE A 7 -21.78 -34.13 -40.72
C ILE A 7 -20.79 -34.20 -39.55
N LYS A 8 -20.07 -35.32 -39.39
CA LYS A 8 -19.03 -35.44 -38.35
C LYS A 8 -17.87 -34.47 -38.58
N LEU A 9 -17.46 -34.23 -39.83
CA LEU A 9 -16.43 -33.24 -40.18
C LEU A 9 -16.92 -31.81 -39.88
N LEU A 10 -18.18 -31.49 -40.20
CA LEU A 10 -18.80 -30.20 -39.89
C LEU A 10 -18.92 -29.96 -38.38
N ILE A 11 -19.29 -30.98 -37.61
CA ILE A 11 -19.32 -30.91 -36.13
C ILE A 11 -17.90 -30.77 -35.58
N LEU A 12 -16.91 -31.46 -36.11
CA LEU A 12 -15.51 -31.33 -35.70
C LEU A 12 -14.96 -29.92 -36.02
N ILE A 13 -15.31 -29.37 -37.19
CA ILE A 13 -14.97 -28.00 -37.60
C ILE A 13 -15.71 -26.97 -36.72
N LEU A 14 -16.99 -27.18 -36.37
CA LEU A 14 -17.74 -26.33 -35.45
C LEU A 14 -17.18 -26.38 -34.02
N LEU A 15 -16.75 -27.56 -33.55
CA LEU A 15 -16.10 -27.74 -32.26
C LEU A 15 -14.69 -27.11 -32.23
N PHE A 16 -13.92 -27.21 -33.32
CA PHE A 16 -12.62 -26.52 -33.46
C PHE A 16 -12.76 -25.00 -33.62
N ASN A 17 -13.81 -24.51 -34.31
CA ASN A 17 -14.07 -23.07 -34.48
C ASN A 17 -14.74 -22.44 -33.25
N SER A 18 -15.36 -23.23 -32.36
CA SER A 18 -15.88 -22.71 -31.08
C SER A 18 -14.80 -22.24 -30.11
N GLN A 19 -13.52 -22.52 -30.42
CA GLN A 19 -12.36 -21.99 -29.68
C GLN A 19 -11.89 -20.63 -30.22
N LEU A 20 -12.52 -20.07 -31.27
CA LEU A 20 -12.15 -18.77 -31.81
C LEU A 20 -12.79 -17.62 -31.01
N LEU A 21 -11.90 -16.98 -30.25
CA LEU A 21 -11.86 -15.52 -30.03
C LEU A 21 -12.82 -14.92 -28.99
N PHE A 22 -12.93 -15.53 -27.80
CA PHE A 22 -13.08 -14.69 -26.61
C PHE A 22 -11.71 -14.10 -26.29
N SER A 23 -11.53 -12.82 -26.59
CA SER A 23 -10.33 -12.11 -26.19
C SER A 23 -10.16 -12.21 -24.68
N LYS A 24 -9.08 -12.87 -24.30
CA LYS A 24 -8.78 -13.27 -22.92
C LYS A 24 -8.21 -12.05 -22.20
N TYR A 25 -8.73 -11.77 -21.01
CA TYR A 25 -8.09 -10.85 -20.08
C TYR A 25 -6.61 -11.21 -19.94
N LEU A 26 -5.73 -10.25 -20.20
CA LEU A 26 -4.30 -10.39 -19.90
C LEU A 26 -4.11 -10.17 -18.41
N ASP A 27 -4.08 -11.25 -17.64
CA ASP A 27 -3.70 -11.18 -16.23
C ASP A 27 -2.21 -10.84 -16.08
N SER A 28 -1.80 -10.44 -14.89
CA SER A 28 -0.39 -10.10 -14.61
C SER A 28 0.55 -11.26 -14.92
N LYS A 29 0.09 -12.51 -14.74
CA LYS A 29 0.88 -13.73 -15.04
C LYS A 29 1.22 -13.84 -16.53
N SER A 30 0.33 -13.41 -17.41
CA SER A 30 0.58 -13.37 -18.86
C SER A 30 1.78 -12.48 -19.22
N CYS A 31 2.07 -11.43 -18.43
CA CYS A 31 3.20 -10.54 -18.65
C CYS A 31 4.57 -11.19 -18.34
N ASN A 32 4.60 -12.24 -17.51
CA ASN A 32 5.82 -12.93 -17.07
C ASN A 32 6.63 -13.55 -18.22
N GLU A 33 5.97 -13.89 -19.33
CA GLU A 33 6.62 -14.47 -20.51
C GLU A 33 7.76 -13.57 -21.01
N CYS A 34 7.49 -12.27 -21.12
CA CYS A 34 8.43 -11.25 -21.60
C CYS A 34 9.04 -10.41 -20.48
N HIS A 35 8.33 -10.18 -19.37
CA HIS A 35 8.73 -9.29 -18.28
C HIS A 35 8.93 -10.04 -16.94
N PRO A 36 9.81 -11.06 -16.86
CA PRO A 36 9.89 -11.92 -15.69
C PRO A 36 10.34 -11.20 -14.42
N THR A 37 11.28 -10.26 -14.55
CA THR A 37 11.79 -9.48 -13.41
C THR A 37 10.69 -8.60 -12.82
N ILE A 38 10.03 -7.80 -13.66
CA ILE A 38 8.93 -6.89 -13.25
C ILE A 38 7.76 -7.70 -12.69
N TYR A 39 7.39 -8.82 -13.33
CA TYR A 39 6.33 -9.68 -12.84
C TYR A 39 6.64 -10.22 -11.44
N LYS A 40 7.87 -10.73 -11.21
CA LYS A 40 8.27 -11.24 -9.90
C LYS A 40 8.16 -10.16 -8.81
N GLU A 41 8.63 -8.95 -9.10
CA GLU A 41 8.52 -7.81 -8.20
C GLU A 41 7.04 -7.45 -7.91
N HIS A 42 6.24 -7.28 -8.96
CA HIS A 42 4.81 -6.97 -8.83
C HIS A 42 4.03 -8.05 -8.07
N ALA A 43 4.26 -9.32 -8.39
CA ALA A 43 3.59 -10.45 -7.75
C ALA A 43 3.92 -10.54 -6.24
N SER A 44 5.08 -10.05 -5.83
CA SER A 44 5.46 -9.96 -4.41
C SER A 44 4.77 -8.81 -3.68
N SER A 45 4.35 -7.77 -4.40
CA SER A 45 3.81 -6.53 -3.85
C SER A 45 2.38 -6.66 -3.29
N MET A 46 2.00 -5.70 -2.44
CA MET A 46 0.62 -5.60 -1.96
C MET A 46 -0.37 -5.14 -3.05
N HIS A 47 0.08 -4.61 -4.19
CA HIS A 47 -0.81 -4.31 -5.31
C HIS A 47 -1.37 -5.60 -5.92
N HIS A 48 -0.51 -6.57 -6.22
CA HIS A 48 -0.96 -7.88 -6.69
C HIS A 48 -1.78 -8.63 -5.63
N LYS A 49 -1.36 -8.52 -4.36
CA LYS A 49 -2.03 -9.18 -3.22
C LYS A 49 -3.21 -8.40 -2.64
N SER A 50 -3.69 -7.34 -3.30
CA SER A 50 -4.68 -6.42 -2.71
C SER A 50 -6.10 -6.98 -2.58
N SER A 51 -6.37 -8.14 -3.21
CA SER A 51 -7.71 -8.73 -3.22
C SER A 51 -8.12 -9.34 -1.87
N ILE A 52 -9.42 -9.55 -1.68
CA ILE A 52 -9.96 -10.32 -0.53
C ILE A 52 -9.64 -11.83 -0.57
N TYR A 53 -8.89 -12.30 -1.57
CA TYR A 53 -8.43 -13.69 -1.63
C TYR A 53 -6.96 -13.82 -1.25
N THR A 54 -6.25 -12.70 -1.12
CA THR A 54 -4.79 -12.66 -0.96
C THR A 54 -4.32 -11.77 0.18
N ASP A 55 -5.17 -10.87 0.70
CA ASP A 55 -4.91 -10.04 1.88
C ASP A 55 -5.91 -10.37 3.00
N GLU A 56 -5.41 -11.02 4.06
CA GLU A 56 -6.21 -11.39 5.23
C GLU A 56 -6.80 -10.17 5.94
N ILE A 57 -6.01 -9.09 6.12
CA ILE A 57 -6.47 -7.87 6.79
C ILE A 57 -7.65 -7.28 6.04
N HIS A 58 -7.53 -7.20 4.72
CA HIS A 58 -8.57 -6.67 3.86
C HIS A 58 -9.83 -7.54 3.86
N THR A 59 -9.66 -8.86 3.84
CA THR A 59 -10.75 -9.84 3.91
C THR A 59 -11.55 -9.67 5.20
N LYS A 60 -10.87 -9.73 6.34
CA LYS A 60 -11.48 -9.55 7.68
C LYS A 60 -12.14 -8.18 7.82
N MET A 61 -11.51 -7.13 7.29
CA MET A 61 -12.09 -5.79 7.29
C MET A 61 -13.39 -5.74 6.47
N LYS A 62 -13.42 -6.32 5.26
CA LYS A 62 -14.62 -6.39 4.42
C LYS A 62 -15.74 -7.14 5.12
N GLU A 63 -15.44 -8.28 5.74
CA GLU A 63 -16.40 -9.07 6.51
C GLU A 63 -16.99 -8.27 7.68
N ALA A 64 -16.15 -7.55 8.42
CA ALA A 64 -16.56 -6.76 9.57
C ALA A 64 -17.42 -5.53 9.24
N ILE A 65 -17.23 -4.91 8.07
CA ILE A 65 -17.91 -3.63 7.73
C ILE A 65 -19.00 -3.76 6.67
N SER A 66 -18.88 -4.71 5.74
CA SER A 66 -19.81 -4.83 4.61
C SER A 66 -19.79 -6.24 3.99
N PRO A 67 -20.39 -7.24 4.66
CA PRO A 67 -20.37 -8.61 4.17
C PRO A 67 -21.06 -8.77 2.81
N ARG A 68 -22.08 -7.96 2.51
CA ARG A 68 -22.86 -8.04 1.25
C ARG A 68 -22.36 -7.14 0.11
N LYS A 69 -21.60 -6.08 0.40
CA LYS A 69 -21.15 -5.09 -0.61
C LYS A 69 -19.63 -5.03 -0.63
N TYR A 70 -19.03 -4.95 -1.81
CA TYR A 70 -17.58 -4.83 -1.95
C TYR A 70 -17.16 -3.47 -2.50
N SER A 71 -17.49 -2.39 -1.76
CA SER A 71 -17.16 -1.02 -2.17
C SER A 71 -15.66 -0.75 -2.29
N CYS A 72 -14.83 -1.58 -1.66
CA CYS A 72 -13.37 -1.48 -1.68
C CYS A 72 -12.76 -2.00 -3.00
N ALA A 73 -13.52 -2.74 -3.81
CA ALA A 73 -13.08 -3.29 -5.10
C ALA A 73 -12.52 -2.21 -6.04
N ILE A 74 -13.00 -0.96 -5.92
CA ILE A 74 -12.54 0.16 -6.76
C ILE A 74 -11.04 0.44 -6.64
N CYS A 75 -10.41 0.08 -5.52
CA CYS A 75 -8.96 0.19 -5.35
C CYS A 75 -8.28 -1.17 -5.24
N HIS A 76 -8.97 -2.19 -4.71
CA HIS A 76 -8.36 -3.48 -4.36
C HIS A 76 -8.48 -4.56 -5.44
N THR A 77 -9.44 -4.44 -6.36
CA THR A 77 -9.62 -5.35 -7.50
C THR A 77 -10.24 -4.60 -8.68
N PRO A 78 -9.60 -3.53 -9.16
CA PRO A 78 -10.27 -2.57 -10.04
C PRO A 78 -10.43 -3.05 -11.49
N ALA A 79 -9.78 -4.16 -11.87
CA ALA A 79 -9.85 -4.75 -13.21
C ALA A 79 -11.16 -5.54 -13.48
N VAL A 80 -12.05 -5.63 -12.49
CA VAL A 80 -13.24 -6.47 -12.54
C VAL A 80 -14.34 -5.84 -13.40
N LYS A 81 -14.96 -6.62 -14.29
CA LYS A 81 -15.99 -6.14 -15.23
C LYS A 81 -17.26 -5.66 -14.53
N ASN A 82 -17.72 -6.39 -13.50
CA ASN A 82 -18.92 -6.07 -12.72
C ASN A 82 -18.61 -5.22 -11.48
N LEU A 83 -17.62 -4.32 -11.55
CA LEU A 83 -17.18 -3.48 -10.43
C LEU A 83 -18.35 -2.73 -9.77
N ARG A 84 -19.20 -2.07 -10.55
CA ARG A 84 -20.36 -1.32 -10.03
C ARG A 84 -21.39 -2.24 -9.32
N PRO A 85 -21.87 -3.34 -9.92
CA PRO A 85 -22.67 -4.33 -9.21
C PRO A 85 -22.06 -4.84 -7.89
N LEU A 86 -20.76 -5.14 -7.85
CA LEU A 86 -20.06 -5.57 -6.64
C LEU A 86 -20.07 -4.50 -5.55
N MET A 87 -19.76 -3.26 -5.92
CA MET A 87 -19.75 -2.14 -4.97
C MET A 87 -21.15 -1.82 -4.42
N GLN A 88 -22.20 -2.11 -5.19
CA GLN A 88 -23.60 -1.93 -4.77
C GLN A 88 -24.16 -3.14 -4.00
N GLY A 89 -23.46 -4.28 -4.01
CA GLY A 89 -23.94 -5.55 -3.45
C GLY A 89 -25.00 -6.24 -4.30
N LYS A 90 -25.10 -5.88 -5.59
CA LYS A 90 -25.96 -6.56 -6.58
C LYS A 90 -25.34 -7.84 -7.12
N SER A 91 -24.04 -8.03 -6.90
CA SER A 91 -23.31 -9.25 -7.17
C SER A 91 -22.34 -9.52 -6.02
N GLN A 92 -21.96 -10.79 -5.84
CA GLN A 92 -20.93 -11.19 -4.89
C GLN A 92 -19.59 -11.41 -5.61
N PRO A 93 -18.45 -11.21 -4.92
CA PRO A 93 -17.16 -11.62 -5.45
C PRO A 93 -17.17 -13.11 -5.76
N SER A 94 -16.62 -13.49 -6.91
CA SER A 94 -16.47 -14.88 -7.33
C SER A 94 -14.99 -15.23 -7.37
N GLU A 95 -14.61 -16.37 -6.80
CA GLU A 95 -13.24 -16.87 -6.86
C GLU A 95 -12.86 -17.36 -8.27
N PHE A 96 -13.85 -17.62 -9.13
CA PHE A 96 -13.65 -18.03 -10.51
C PHE A 96 -13.36 -16.85 -11.44
N ASP A 97 -13.57 -15.60 -10.98
CA ASP A 97 -13.15 -14.43 -11.72
C ASP A 97 -11.67 -14.14 -11.48
N HIS A 98 -10.84 -14.46 -12.47
CA HIS A 98 -9.41 -14.20 -12.44
C HIS A 98 -9.07 -12.71 -12.20
N ARG A 99 -9.92 -11.77 -12.65
CA ARG A 99 -9.70 -10.33 -12.45
C ARG A 99 -9.83 -9.92 -10.98
N LEU A 100 -10.61 -10.65 -10.19
CA LEU A 100 -10.67 -10.43 -8.75
C LEU A 100 -9.40 -10.90 -8.06
N LYS A 101 -8.85 -12.05 -8.47
CA LYS A 101 -7.62 -12.62 -7.88
C LYS A 101 -6.36 -11.87 -8.29
N ASP A 102 -6.36 -11.22 -9.44
CA ASP A 102 -5.21 -10.46 -9.97
C ASP A 102 -5.01 -9.08 -9.30
N GLY A 103 -5.88 -8.71 -8.35
CA GLY A 103 -5.76 -7.50 -7.54
C GLY A 103 -5.67 -6.23 -8.39
N VAL A 104 -4.69 -5.38 -8.06
CA VAL A 104 -4.25 -4.25 -8.87
C VAL A 104 -3.22 -4.77 -9.88
N SER A 105 -3.71 -5.18 -11.04
CA SER A 105 -2.90 -5.88 -12.05
C SER A 105 -2.10 -4.98 -12.97
N CYS A 106 -1.13 -5.58 -13.69
CA CYS A 106 -0.37 -4.91 -14.75
C CYS A 106 -1.31 -4.25 -15.76
N SER A 107 -2.29 -5.02 -16.25
CA SER A 107 -3.27 -4.58 -17.23
C SER A 107 -4.17 -3.46 -16.75
N TYR A 108 -4.48 -3.39 -15.45
CA TYR A 108 -5.22 -2.26 -14.92
C TYR A 108 -4.32 -1.02 -14.85
N CYS A 109 -3.20 -1.11 -14.12
CA CYS A 109 -2.34 0.03 -13.83
C CYS A 109 -1.84 0.72 -15.09
N HIS A 110 -1.43 -0.05 -16.09
CA HIS A 110 -0.90 0.48 -17.35
C HIS A 110 -1.98 0.79 -18.39
N GLN A 111 -3.26 0.69 -18.05
CA GLN A 111 -4.36 1.14 -18.92
C GLN A 111 -5.18 2.24 -18.27
N ILE A 112 -4.71 2.86 -17.18
CA ILE A 112 -5.33 4.05 -16.62
C ILE A 112 -5.12 5.19 -17.61
N SER A 113 -6.22 5.76 -18.10
CA SER A 113 -6.21 6.87 -19.05
C SER A 113 -6.38 8.21 -18.37
N LYS A 114 -7.18 8.27 -17.30
CA LYS A 114 -7.52 9.51 -16.61
C LYS A 114 -7.69 9.28 -15.11
N VAL A 115 -7.37 10.30 -14.32
CA VAL A 115 -7.63 10.35 -12.88
C VAL A 115 -8.57 11.51 -12.60
N ILE A 116 -9.62 11.27 -11.80
CA ILE A 116 -10.58 12.29 -11.39
C ILE A 116 -10.66 12.32 -9.87
N PHE A 117 -10.75 13.51 -9.30
CA PHE A 117 -10.96 13.71 -7.88
C PHE A 117 -12.41 14.08 -7.60
N THR A 118 -12.99 13.40 -6.62
CA THR A 118 -14.29 13.75 -6.04
C THR A 118 -14.06 14.26 -4.62
N LYS A 119 -15.10 14.83 -3.98
CA LYS A 119 -15.05 15.15 -2.55
C LYS A 119 -14.60 13.92 -1.74
N GLN A 120 -15.12 12.73 -2.04
CA GLN A 120 -14.88 11.55 -1.22
C GLN A 120 -13.56 10.83 -1.51
N LYS A 121 -13.01 10.91 -2.73
CA LYS A 121 -11.82 10.14 -3.14
C LYS A 121 -11.33 10.50 -4.55
N GLY A 122 -10.11 10.08 -4.88
CA GLY A 122 -9.66 9.88 -6.24
C GLY A 122 -10.33 8.67 -6.92
N ILE A 123 -10.38 8.68 -8.25
CA ILE A 123 -10.90 7.61 -9.10
C ILE A 123 -10.03 7.51 -10.36
N ASN A 124 -9.53 6.30 -10.63
CA ASN A 124 -8.86 5.97 -11.88
C ASN A 124 -9.88 5.47 -12.91
N PHE A 125 -9.78 5.99 -14.13
CA PHE A 125 -10.53 5.51 -15.29
C PHE A 125 -9.57 4.75 -16.19
N SER A 126 -9.95 3.53 -16.55
CA SER A 126 -9.15 2.65 -17.40
C SER A 126 -9.77 2.50 -18.79
N THR A 127 -8.94 2.48 -19.82
CA THR A 127 -9.33 2.11 -21.20
C THR A 127 -9.30 0.61 -21.44
N MET A 128 -9.09 -0.19 -20.38
CA MET A 128 -9.03 -1.64 -20.47
C MET A 128 -10.26 -2.18 -21.19
N ASN A 129 -9.98 -2.93 -22.24
CA ASN A 129 -10.96 -3.55 -23.11
C ASN A 129 -10.44 -4.95 -23.46
N ASP A 130 -11.30 -5.77 -24.02
CA ASP A 130 -10.91 -7.10 -24.50
C ASP A 130 -10.40 -7.01 -25.95
N LYS A 131 -9.61 -5.99 -26.32
CA LYS A 131 -8.97 -5.96 -27.66
C LYS A 131 -7.82 -6.97 -27.71
N LEU A 132 -7.58 -7.52 -28.90
CA LEU A 132 -6.48 -8.47 -29.16
C LEU A 132 -5.09 -7.85 -28.94
N LYS A 133 -4.95 -6.53 -29.17
CA LYS A 133 -3.71 -5.77 -28.99
C LYS A 133 -3.98 -4.47 -28.23
N PRO A 134 -4.09 -4.52 -26.89
CA PRO A 134 -4.35 -3.32 -26.08
C PRO A 134 -3.14 -2.37 -26.07
N THR A 135 -3.37 -1.12 -25.65
CA THR A 135 -2.32 -0.10 -25.51
C THR A 135 -2.00 0.07 -24.03
N PHE A 136 -0.74 -0.11 -23.67
CA PHE A 136 -0.22 0.09 -22.32
C PHE A 136 0.50 1.43 -22.23
N PHE A 137 0.21 2.19 -21.19
CA PHE A 137 0.82 3.48 -20.89
C PHE A 137 1.95 3.31 -19.87
N GLY A 138 2.98 4.13 -19.98
CA GLY A 138 4.06 4.21 -19.00
C GLY A 138 4.95 5.41 -19.21
N ASN A 139 5.80 5.71 -18.23
CA ASN A 139 6.80 6.77 -18.35
C ASN A 139 8.10 6.22 -18.94
N LEU A 140 8.03 5.70 -20.18
CA LEU A 140 9.19 5.18 -20.90
C LEU A 140 9.48 6.06 -22.11
N GLU A 141 10.73 6.50 -22.25
CA GLU A 141 11.17 7.19 -23.45
C GLU A 141 11.22 6.24 -24.64
N SER A 142 10.61 6.66 -25.76
CA SER A 142 10.54 5.90 -27.01
C SER A 142 10.15 4.44 -26.80
N PRO A 143 8.92 4.18 -26.31
CA PRO A 143 8.50 2.83 -25.98
C PRO A 143 8.31 1.99 -27.25
N GLU A 144 8.71 0.72 -27.19
CA GLU A 144 8.56 -0.20 -28.32
C GLU A 144 7.20 -0.90 -28.27
N GLY A 145 6.55 -0.99 -29.43
CA GLY A 145 5.42 -1.89 -29.61
C GLY A 145 5.89 -3.34 -29.77
N SER A 146 5.05 -4.30 -29.39
CA SER A 146 5.28 -5.72 -29.66
C SER A 146 4.15 -6.30 -30.51
N SER A 147 4.22 -7.59 -30.82
CA SER A 147 3.09 -8.31 -31.43
C SER A 147 1.91 -8.47 -30.45
N LYS A 148 2.16 -8.37 -29.13
CA LYS A 148 1.16 -8.62 -28.08
C LYS A 148 0.44 -7.37 -27.61
N HIS A 149 1.10 -6.21 -27.60
CA HIS A 149 0.49 -4.95 -27.18
C HIS A 149 1.20 -3.74 -27.80
N ASN A 150 0.50 -2.61 -27.83
CA ASN A 150 1.11 -1.32 -28.11
C ASN A 150 1.63 -0.72 -26.80
N SER A 151 2.62 0.17 -26.89
CA SER A 151 3.19 0.87 -25.75
C SER A 151 3.14 2.37 -26.03
N SER A 152 2.73 3.18 -25.06
CA SER A 152 2.57 4.61 -25.23
C SER A 152 3.10 5.39 -24.03
N SER A 153 3.78 6.50 -24.31
CA SER A 153 4.23 7.48 -23.33
C SER A 153 3.39 8.76 -23.33
N ASN A 154 2.34 8.83 -24.15
CA ASN A 154 1.52 10.03 -24.35
C ASN A 154 0.53 10.34 -23.20
N ASN A 155 0.74 9.77 -22.01
CA ASN A 155 -0.14 9.97 -20.87
C ASN A 155 0.64 10.56 -19.69
N GLU A 156 0.50 11.87 -19.50
CA GLU A 156 1.19 12.64 -18.45
C GLU A 156 0.88 12.16 -17.02
N ASN A 157 -0.19 11.37 -16.82
CA ASN A 157 -0.52 10.82 -15.51
C ASN A 157 0.55 9.85 -14.99
N TYR A 158 1.35 9.24 -15.87
CA TYR A 158 2.44 8.33 -15.49
C TYR A 158 3.75 9.08 -15.21
N VAL A 159 3.92 10.28 -15.75
CA VAL A 159 5.10 11.12 -15.49
C VAL A 159 5.02 11.73 -14.10
N ASN A 160 3.85 12.27 -13.73
CA ASN A 160 3.67 13.03 -12.49
C ASN A 160 3.17 12.19 -11.30
N SER A 161 3.31 10.86 -11.34
CA SER A 161 2.76 9.93 -10.33
C SER A 161 1.23 10.03 -10.10
N LYS A 162 0.49 10.78 -10.95
CA LYS A 162 -0.96 10.99 -10.79
C LYS A 162 -1.74 9.69 -10.88
N VAL A 163 -1.24 8.69 -11.62
CA VAL A 163 -1.82 7.34 -11.73
C VAL A 163 -2.04 6.68 -10.35
N CYS A 164 -1.20 6.98 -9.36
CA CYS A 164 -1.33 6.49 -7.99
C CYS A 164 -2.51 7.13 -7.26
N MET A 165 -2.82 8.38 -7.60
CA MET A 165 -3.72 9.25 -6.84
C MET A 165 -5.19 8.84 -6.97
N GLY A 166 -5.58 8.11 -8.01
CA GLY A 166 -6.95 7.58 -8.08
C GLY A 166 -7.26 6.53 -7.01
N CYS A 167 -6.24 5.92 -6.40
CA CYS A 167 -6.42 5.02 -5.25
C CYS A 167 -5.86 5.62 -3.95
N HIS A 168 -4.79 6.42 -4.04
CA HIS A 168 -4.01 6.85 -2.87
C HIS A 168 -4.26 8.28 -2.41
N SER A 169 -4.98 9.13 -3.16
CA SER A 169 -5.14 10.54 -2.78
C SER A 169 -5.75 10.72 -1.40
N HIS A 170 -7.00 10.30 -1.25
CA HIS A 170 -7.79 10.46 -0.05
C HIS A 170 -9.00 9.54 -0.08
N LYS A 171 -9.54 9.29 1.11
CA LYS A 171 -10.83 8.65 1.31
C LYS A 171 -11.56 9.35 2.43
N ILE A 172 -12.75 9.84 2.14
CA ILE A 172 -13.68 10.40 3.11
C ILE A 172 -14.88 9.47 3.20
N ASN A 173 -15.31 9.16 4.42
CA ASN A 173 -16.49 8.33 4.63
C ASN A 173 -17.80 9.13 4.45
N LYS A 174 -18.95 8.47 4.62
CA LYS A 174 -20.28 9.11 4.46
C LYS A 174 -20.60 10.20 5.48
N ASN A 175 -19.83 10.29 6.57
CA ASN A 175 -20.01 11.28 7.64
C ASN A 175 -18.95 12.40 7.51
N ASP A 176 -18.37 12.58 6.33
CA ASP A 176 -17.32 13.57 6.05
C ASP A 176 -16.04 13.42 6.91
N ILE A 177 -15.77 12.22 7.43
CA ILE A 177 -14.53 11.93 8.16
C ILE A 177 -13.45 11.43 7.20
N GLN A 178 -12.29 12.09 7.20
CA GLN A 178 -11.10 11.65 6.48
C GLN A 178 -10.57 10.33 7.07
N ILE A 179 -10.54 9.29 6.25
CA ILE A 179 -10.12 7.94 6.63
C ILE A 179 -8.65 7.72 6.35
N CYS A 180 -8.21 8.12 5.17
CA CYS A 180 -6.82 8.11 4.74
C CYS A 180 -6.60 9.28 3.80
N SER A 181 -5.39 9.83 3.80
CA SER A 181 -4.96 10.87 2.87
C SER A 181 -3.46 10.80 2.67
N THR A 182 -3.02 10.96 1.43
CA THR A 182 -1.64 11.30 1.08
C THR A 182 -1.56 12.66 0.41
N LEU A 183 -2.63 13.47 0.50
CA LEU A 183 -2.70 14.78 -0.14
C LEU A 183 -1.91 15.88 0.57
N ASP A 184 -1.59 15.75 1.87
CA ASP A 184 -0.84 16.73 2.67
C ASP A 184 0.47 17.17 1.95
N GLU A 185 0.58 18.23 1.14
CA GLU A 185 0.37 19.70 1.23
C GLU A 185 1.49 20.48 1.97
N VAL A 186 2.64 20.65 1.30
CA VAL A 186 3.23 21.95 0.90
C VAL A 186 4.05 21.76 -0.39
N GLY A 187 3.70 22.46 -1.47
CA GLY A 187 4.63 22.94 -2.51
C GLY A 187 5.38 21.93 -3.41
N GLN A 188 5.24 20.62 -3.25
CA GLN A 188 5.95 19.66 -4.10
C GLN A 188 5.04 18.51 -4.51
N THR A 189 5.01 18.27 -5.82
CA THR A 189 4.50 17.06 -6.45
C THR A 189 5.02 15.84 -5.69
N SER A 190 4.10 15.00 -5.20
CA SER A 190 4.45 13.72 -4.61
C SER A 190 5.05 12.83 -5.69
N ASP A 191 6.38 12.81 -5.78
CA ASP A 191 7.11 11.85 -6.60
C ASP A 191 7.08 10.48 -5.92
N CYS A 192 5.90 9.84 -5.97
CA CYS A 192 5.68 8.50 -5.45
C CYS A 192 6.66 7.51 -6.08
N ILE A 193 6.96 7.70 -7.37
CA ILE A 193 7.76 6.79 -8.18
C ILE A 193 9.21 6.75 -7.69
N SER A 194 9.87 7.89 -7.41
CA SER A 194 11.28 7.84 -6.97
C SER A 194 11.50 7.06 -5.67
N CYS A 195 10.54 7.11 -4.74
CA CYS A 195 10.65 6.43 -3.46
C CYS A 195 10.09 4.99 -3.49
N HIS A 196 8.92 4.77 -4.11
CA HIS A 196 8.22 3.48 -4.07
C HIS A 196 8.51 2.58 -5.28
N MET A 197 9.08 3.15 -6.35
CA MET A 197 9.44 2.45 -7.57
C MET A 197 10.87 2.87 -8.02
N PRO A 198 11.89 2.74 -7.17
CA PRO A 198 13.22 3.24 -7.49
C PRO A 198 13.79 2.55 -8.73
N LYS A 199 14.66 3.26 -9.46
CA LYS A 199 15.39 2.66 -10.58
C LYS A 199 16.34 1.58 -10.08
N LYS A 200 16.39 0.46 -10.79
CA LYS A 200 17.30 -0.66 -10.58
C LYS A 200 18.06 -0.96 -11.85
N LYS A 201 19.30 -1.45 -11.70
CA LYS A 201 20.08 -2.00 -12.81
C LYS A 201 19.44 -3.30 -13.30
N GLY A 202 19.55 -3.55 -14.60
CA GLY A 202 19.04 -4.74 -15.25
C GLY A 202 18.06 -4.40 -16.35
N THR A 203 17.51 -5.45 -16.94
CA THR A 203 16.69 -5.32 -18.14
C THR A 203 15.20 -5.55 -17.82
N PRO A 204 14.29 -4.66 -18.25
CA PRO A 204 12.86 -4.77 -17.96
C PRO A 204 12.14 -5.90 -18.71
N THR A 205 12.77 -6.45 -19.75
CA THR A 205 12.17 -7.41 -20.69
C THR A 205 13.21 -8.35 -21.29
N LYS A 206 12.86 -9.60 -21.59
CA LYS A 206 13.73 -10.48 -22.38
C LYS A 206 14.01 -9.92 -23.78
N LEU A 207 13.06 -9.16 -24.32
CA LEU A 207 13.13 -8.53 -25.64
C LEU A 207 13.67 -7.10 -25.50
N ASN A 208 14.98 -6.96 -25.24
CA ASN A 208 15.61 -5.68 -24.96
C ASN A 208 16.20 -5.00 -26.20
N ALA A 209 15.39 -4.75 -27.22
CA ALA A 209 15.89 -4.26 -28.51
C ALA A 209 16.54 -2.86 -28.44
N LYS A 210 16.20 -2.01 -27.45
CA LYS A 210 16.92 -0.75 -27.17
C LYS A 210 18.06 -0.86 -26.14
N ALA A 211 18.50 -2.06 -25.78
CA ALA A 211 19.61 -2.26 -24.84
C ALA A 211 19.48 -1.48 -23.52
N ARG A 212 18.27 -1.39 -22.94
CA ARG A 212 18.04 -0.72 -21.66
C ARG A 212 18.72 -1.49 -20.53
N VAL A 213 19.48 -0.76 -19.72
CA VAL A 213 20.29 -1.28 -18.59
C VAL A 213 19.75 -0.90 -17.23
N GLU A 214 18.67 -0.10 -17.19
CA GLU A 214 17.93 0.24 -15.99
C GLU A 214 16.43 0.10 -16.22
N TYR A 215 15.71 -0.17 -15.14
CA TYR A 215 14.24 -0.19 -15.13
C TYR A 215 13.69 0.32 -13.79
N THR A 216 12.42 0.69 -13.80
CA THR A 216 11.69 1.13 -12.62
C THR A 216 11.17 -0.09 -11.85
N SER A 217 11.55 -0.23 -10.56
CA SER A 217 11.10 -1.36 -9.72
C SER A 217 9.58 -1.37 -9.53
N HIS A 218 9.00 -2.56 -9.51
CA HIS A 218 7.57 -2.80 -9.26
C HIS A 218 7.33 -3.55 -7.94
N GLU A 219 8.25 -3.44 -6.97
CA GLU A 219 8.06 -4.02 -5.63
C GLU A 219 7.10 -3.20 -4.77
N PHE A 220 6.96 -1.90 -5.05
CA PHE A 220 6.10 -0.96 -4.31
C PHE A 220 6.31 -1.01 -2.79
N LEU A 221 7.58 -0.92 -2.38
CA LEU A 221 7.97 -1.11 -0.99
C LEU A 221 7.24 -0.13 -0.06
N GLY A 222 6.80 -0.64 1.08
CA GLY A 222 6.02 0.11 2.07
C GLY A 222 6.18 -0.48 3.45
N ILE A 223 5.11 -0.46 4.26
CA ILE A 223 5.15 -0.95 5.65
C ILE A 223 5.49 -2.45 5.77
N HIS A 224 5.30 -3.25 4.72
CA HIS A 224 5.68 -4.67 4.68
C HIS A 224 7.18 -4.88 4.39
N SER A 225 7.96 -3.81 4.25
CA SER A 225 9.41 -3.87 4.02
C SER A 225 10.15 -3.25 5.20
N GLU A 226 10.99 -4.05 5.87
CA GLU A 226 11.83 -3.56 6.97
C GLU A 226 12.78 -2.45 6.52
N GLN A 227 13.32 -2.57 5.30
CA GLN A 227 14.20 -1.56 4.70
C GLN A 227 13.48 -0.22 4.60
N MET A 228 12.24 -0.22 4.10
CA MET A 228 11.45 1.00 3.98
C MET A 228 11.16 1.61 5.35
N VAL A 229 10.82 0.79 6.35
CA VAL A 229 10.54 1.25 7.72
C VAL A 229 11.77 1.87 8.39
N LYS A 230 12.97 1.31 8.16
CA LYS A 230 14.23 1.86 8.67
C LYS A 230 14.58 3.23 8.07
N GLN A 231 14.15 3.50 6.85
CA GLN A 231 14.46 4.74 6.13
C GLN A 231 13.39 5.84 6.30
N ALA A 232 12.20 5.48 6.79
CA ALA A 232 11.02 6.34 6.81
C ALA A 232 11.12 7.56 7.74
N ILE A 233 11.90 7.45 8.81
CA ILE A 233 12.01 8.48 9.84
C ILE A 233 13.48 8.71 10.22
N GLU A 234 13.74 9.84 10.85
CA GLU A 234 15.01 10.15 11.49
C GLU A 234 14.80 10.36 12.99
N LEU A 235 15.60 9.67 13.81
CA LEU A 235 15.69 9.83 15.25
C LEU A 235 17.02 10.47 15.63
N ARG A 236 17.01 11.36 16.62
CA ARG A 236 18.22 11.83 17.31
C ARG A 236 17.95 11.97 18.80
N LEU A 237 18.97 11.76 19.61
CA LEU A 237 18.93 11.93 21.06
C LEU A 237 19.89 13.03 21.48
N LYS A 238 19.50 13.86 22.44
CA LYS A 238 20.33 14.92 23.00
C LYS A 238 20.11 15.01 24.51
N GLN A 239 21.17 14.94 25.31
CA GLN A 239 21.09 15.27 26.73
C GLN A 239 20.86 16.78 26.88
N LEU A 240 19.92 17.16 27.74
CA LEU A 240 19.63 18.57 28.03
C LEU A 240 20.18 18.98 29.40
N SER A 241 20.06 18.10 30.39
CA SER A 241 20.54 18.29 31.77
C SER A 241 20.85 16.94 32.43
N ASN A 242 21.14 16.94 33.73
CA ASN A 242 21.35 15.71 34.51
C ASN A 242 20.05 14.95 34.82
N ASP A 243 18.89 15.52 34.51
CA ASP A 243 17.57 14.95 34.79
C ASP A 243 16.65 14.99 33.55
N SER A 244 17.17 15.39 32.39
CA SER A 244 16.36 15.46 31.17
C SER A 244 17.14 15.27 29.88
N PHE A 245 16.43 14.78 28.87
CA PHE A 245 16.93 14.60 27.51
C PHE A 245 15.82 14.79 26.47
N GLU A 246 16.21 15.06 25.24
CA GLU A 246 15.35 15.25 24.09
C GLU A 246 15.44 14.06 23.13
N LEU A 247 14.28 13.60 22.66
CA LEU A 247 14.13 12.78 21.48
C LEU A 247 13.61 13.65 20.33
N TYR A 248 14.40 13.76 19.27
CA TYR A 248 14.01 14.35 18.00
C TYR A 248 13.49 13.26 17.06
N ILE A 249 12.34 13.50 16.43
CA ILE A 249 11.69 12.60 15.47
C ILE A 249 11.35 13.42 14.22
N LYS A 250 11.87 13.03 13.05
CA LYS A 250 11.52 13.65 11.77
C LYS A 250 10.91 12.65 10.81
N ASN A 251 9.78 13.01 10.23
CA ASN A 251 9.22 12.27 9.10
C ASN A 251 10.03 12.58 7.84
N LYS A 252 10.65 11.58 7.21
CA LYS A 252 11.39 11.79 5.95
C LYS A 252 10.50 11.65 4.71
N MET A 253 9.27 11.19 4.86
CA MET A 253 8.35 10.93 3.75
C MET A 253 7.68 12.21 3.25
N GLY A 254 7.22 12.17 2.00
CA GLY A 254 6.43 13.23 1.35
C GLY A 254 4.93 13.21 1.73
N HIS A 255 4.55 12.41 2.72
CA HIS A 255 3.19 12.27 3.22
C HIS A 255 3.23 11.97 4.72
N SER A 256 2.08 12.07 5.38
CA SER A 256 1.93 11.70 6.80
C SER A 256 2.40 10.27 7.12
N ILE A 257 2.91 10.04 8.33
CA ILE A 257 3.44 8.72 8.72
C ILE A 257 2.34 7.65 8.87
N ILE A 258 1.13 8.03 9.27
CA ILE A 258 -0.07 7.18 9.26
C ILE A 258 -0.94 7.60 8.08
N THR A 259 -0.82 6.86 6.97
CA THR A 259 -1.70 7.02 5.80
C THR A 259 -2.92 6.12 5.89
N GLN A 260 -2.78 4.92 6.47
CA GLN A 260 -3.88 3.98 6.71
C GLN A 260 -4.13 3.88 8.22
N PRO A 261 -5.39 3.98 8.69
CA PRO A 261 -5.68 4.25 10.10
C PRO A 261 -5.54 3.03 11.05
N MET A 262 -5.37 1.83 10.52
CA MET A 262 -5.12 0.63 11.34
C MET A 262 -3.64 0.47 11.73
N ARG A 263 -2.75 1.32 11.21
CA ARG A 263 -1.32 1.28 11.56
C ARG A 263 -1.10 1.85 12.97
N LEU A 264 -0.09 1.32 13.64
CA LEU A 264 0.45 1.87 14.88
C LEU A 264 1.95 2.03 14.71
N LYS A 265 2.47 3.22 15.04
CA LYS A 265 3.89 3.50 15.07
C LYS A 265 4.25 4.22 16.35
N TYR A 266 5.44 3.99 16.91
CA TYR A 266 5.91 4.73 18.08
C TYR A 266 7.43 4.68 18.18
N ALA A 267 8.02 5.60 18.94
CA ALA A 267 9.40 5.48 19.40
C ALA A 267 9.41 4.87 20.82
N LYS A 268 10.06 3.72 20.97
CA LYS A 268 10.33 3.13 22.28
C LYS A 268 11.67 3.66 22.77
N THR A 269 11.67 4.36 23.90
CA THR A 269 12.85 4.98 24.46
C THR A 269 13.13 4.41 25.84
N GLU A 270 14.35 3.94 26.05
CA GLU A 270 14.80 3.22 27.24
C GLU A 270 16.11 3.84 27.73
N ILE A 271 16.31 3.85 29.04
CA ILE A 271 17.62 4.14 29.65
C ILE A 271 18.16 2.85 30.24
N LEU A 272 19.37 2.51 29.84
CA LEU A 272 20.11 1.35 30.33
C LEU A 272 21.25 1.80 31.24
N ARG A 273 21.35 1.18 32.42
CA ARG A 273 22.50 1.29 33.34
C ARG A 273 22.97 -0.12 33.64
N ASP A 274 24.26 -0.39 33.45
CA ASP A 274 24.82 -1.74 33.62
C ASP A 274 24.04 -2.83 32.84
N LYS A 275 23.63 -2.49 31.61
CA LYS A 275 22.80 -3.33 30.71
C LYS A 275 21.37 -3.62 31.21
N LYS A 276 20.93 -3.02 32.33
CA LYS A 276 19.56 -3.13 32.84
C LYS A 276 18.74 -1.90 32.48
N ILE A 277 17.50 -2.11 32.05
CA ILE A 277 16.56 -1.01 31.81
C ILE A 277 16.17 -0.40 33.16
N ILE A 278 16.54 0.85 33.40
CA ILE A 278 16.18 1.60 34.62
C ILE A 278 15.01 2.55 34.40
N TRP A 279 14.71 2.88 33.15
CA TRP A 279 13.59 3.73 32.76
C TRP A 279 13.16 3.41 31.33
N GLN A 280 11.87 3.57 31.04
CA GLN A 280 11.30 3.50 29.71
C GLN A 280 10.12 4.47 29.60
N ASN A 281 9.90 5.03 28.41
CA ASN A 281 8.84 6.03 28.18
C ASN A 281 7.42 5.49 28.38
N PHE A 282 7.24 4.17 28.34
CA PHE A 282 6.02 3.48 28.72
C PHE A 282 6.32 2.01 29.09
N ASP A 283 5.45 1.38 29.90
CA ASP A 283 5.66 -0.03 30.28
C ASP A 283 5.33 -1.00 29.14
N LYS A 284 4.03 -1.17 28.87
CA LYS A 284 3.50 -2.11 27.86
C LYS A 284 2.65 -1.42 26.80
N ASN A 285 2.05 -0.29 27.16
CA ASN A 285 1.07 0.40 26.32
C ASN A 285 1.69 1.68 25.75
N PRO A 286 2.03 1.73 24.44
CA PRO A 286 2.67 2.90 23.83
C PRO A 286 1.81 4.17 23.97
N TYR A 287 0.49 4.03 24.01
CA TYR A 287 -0.43 5.17 24.21
C TYR A 287 -0.27 5.92 25.55
N LYS A 288 0.53 5.41 26.50
CA LYS A 288 0.94 6.18 27.69
C LYS A 288 1.87 7.35 27.31
N ASP A 289 2.72 7.17 26.30
CA ASP A 289 3.52 8.23 25.70
C ASP A 289 2.81 8.71 24.42
N LYS A 290 1.89 9.65 24.61
CA LYS A 290 1.12 10.22 23.50
C LYS A 290 1.99 11.01 22.53
N ASP A 291 3.14 11.50 22.97
CA ASP A 291 3.98 12.36 22.16
C ASP A 291 4.82 11.58 21.15
N ALA A 292 5.29 10.40 21.56
CA ALA A 292 6.06 9.49 20.71
C ALA A 292 5.24 8.35 20.11
N THR A 293 3.90 8.37 20.23
CA THR A 293 3.00 7.36 19.65
C THR A 293 2.13 7.95 18.56
N PHE A 294 2.06 7.30 17.41
CA PHE A 294 1.35 7.79 16.23
C PHE A 294 0.37 6.74 15.73
N SER A 295 -0.91 7.10 15.73
CA SER A 295 -2.01 6.28 15.25
C SER A 295 -3.28 7.11 15.10
N ILE A 296 -4.26 6.55 14.42
CA ILE A 296 -5.59 7.14 14.26
C ILE A 296 -6.61 6.16 14.83
N VAL A 297 -7.41 6.60 15.79
CA VAL A 297 -8.49 5.83 16.41
C VAL A 297 -9.77 6.62 16.26
N PHE A 298 -10.75 6.05 15.56
CA PHE A 298 -12.04 6.70 15.32
C PHE A 298 -13.06 6.42 16.42
N LYS A 299 -14.01 7.34 16.58
CA LYS A 299 -15.23 7.14 17.39
C LYS A 299 -16.49 7.03 16.55
N ASP A 300 -17.46 6.28 17.08
CA ASP A 300 -18.85 6.30 16.63
C ASP A 300 -19.66 7.43 17.32
N ILE A 301 -20.99 7.40 17.15
CA ILE A 301 -21.91 8.38 17.75
C ILE A 301 -21.94 8.32 19.29
N ASN A 302 -21.59 7.19 19.89
CA ASN A 302 -21.58 6.97 21.34
C ASN A 302 -20.18 7.18 21.93
N ASN A 303 -19.27 7.84 21.20
CA ASN A 303 -17.86 8.02 21.55
C ASN A 303 -17.07 6.71 21.75
N LYS A 304 -17.53 5.57 21.22
CA LYS A 304 -16.84 4.28 21.32
C LYS A 304 -15.91 4.03 20.14
N PRO A 305 -14.77 3.31 20.32
CA PRO A 305 -13.87 2.97 19.23
C PRO A 305 -14.55 2.21 18.09
N THR A 306 -14.40 2.69 16.86
CA THR A 306 -15.09 2.13 15.69
C THR A 306 -14.22 1.99 14.45
N PHE A 307 -14.70 1.21 13.49
CA PHE A 307 -14.03 1.06 12.19
C PHE A 307 -14.24 2.30 11.31
N PRO A 308 -13.32 2.57 10.36
CA PRO A 308 -13.36 3.78 9.53
C PRO A 308 -14.69 4.00 8.80
N ALA A 309 -15.37 2.93 8.38
CA ALA A 309 -16.64 3.00 7.68
C ALA A 309 -17.78 3.64 8.52
N PHE A 310 -17.68 3.55 9.85
CA PHE A 310 -18.70 4.02 10.79
C PHE A 310 -18.24 5.26 11.59
N ALA A 311 -17.02 5.73 11.34
CA ALA A 311 -16.42 6.86 12.06
C ALA A 311 -17.26 8.13 11.93
N LYS A 312 -17.44 8.84 13.05
CA LYS A 312 -18.03 10.18 13.15
C LYS A 312 -17.08 11.20 13.79
N GLY A 313 -15.83 10.79 14.07
CA GLY A 313 -14.80 11.63 14.65
C GLY A 313 -13.63 10.79 15.13
N TYR A 314 -12.74 11.40 15.93
CA TYR A 314 -11.54 10.77 16.45
C TYR A 314 -11.59 10.66 17.98
N ILE A 315 -11.12 9.52 18.51
CA ILE A 315 -10.77 9.32 19.92
C ILE A 315 -9.31 9.71 20.13
N TYR A 316 -8.47 9.33 19.16
CA TYR A 316 -7.05 9.61 19.16
C TYR A 316 -6.63 9.91 17.73
N ASN A 317 -5.94 11.02 17.52
CA ASN A 317 -5.40 11.39 16.22
C ASN A 317 -4.06 12.08 16.47
N ASN A 318 -3.00 11.29 16.55
CA ASN A 318 -1.64 11.80 16.58
C ASN A 318 -0.90 11.24 15.37
N ASN A 319 -0.39 12.14 14.53
CA ASN A 319 0.28 11.83 13.29
C ASN A 319 1.36 12.89 13.07
N LEU A 320 2.35 12.55 12.25
CA LEU A 320 3.42 13.46 11.85
C LEU A 320 3.30 13.66 10.34
N LYS A 321 3.02 14.89 9.91
CA LYS A 321 2.79 15.28 8.52
C LYS A 321 4.04 15.14 7.67
N SER A 322 3.88 15.33 6.37
CA SER A 322 4.99 15.35 5.40
C SER A 322 6.13 16.25 5.88
N LYS A 323 7.34 15.69 5.93
CA LYS A 323 8.58 16.39 6.36
C LYS A 323 8.55 17.05 7.75
N GLU A 324 7.49 16.84 8.54
CA GLU A 324 7.34 17.42 9.86
C GLU A 324 8.33 16.81 10.87
N GLU A 325 8.73 17.62 11.83
CA GLU A 325 9.60 17.23 12.93
C GLU A 325 8.91 17.45 14.28
N LYS A 326 9.27 16.61 15.26
CA LYS A 326 8.76 16.66 16.62
C LYS A 326 9.91 16.46 17.60
N ARG A 327 9.90 17.24 18.67
CA ARG A 327 10.82 17.12 19.80
C ARG A 327 10.03 16.69 21.03
N VAL A 328 10.49 15.64 21.69
CA VAL A 328 9.88 15.10 22.91
C VAL A 328 10.92 15.20 24.02
N ILE A 329 10.60 15.97 25.07
CA ILE A 329 11.49 16.14 26.22
C ILE A 329 11.03 15.20 27.32
N TYR A 330 11.94 14.33 27.78
CA TYR A 330 11.69 13.42 28.89
C TYR A 330 12.41 13.92 30.13
N LYS A 331 11.68 13.98 31.26
CA LYS A 331 12.25 14.17 32.59
C LYS A 331 12.39 12.82 33.27
N VAL A 332 13.54 12.59 33.89
CA VAL A 332 13.89 11.37 34.62
C VAL A 332 14.47 11.75 35.98
N LYS A 333 14.61 10.79 36.88
CA LYS A 333 15.12 11.06 38.23
C LYS A 333 16.55 11.62 38.20
N GLU A 334 17.41 10.96 37.42
CA GLU A 334 18.83 11.29 37.29
C GLU A 334 19.45 10.49 36.13
N LEU A 335 20.29 11.14 35.34
CA LEU A 335 21.18 10.57 34.33
C LEU A 335 22.60 10.54 34.91
N LYS A 336 23.22 9.36 34.91
CA LYS A 336 24.58 9.14 35.40
C LYS A 336 25.52 8.86 34.24
N LYS A 337 26.79 9.20 34.43
CA LYS A 337 27.86 8.83 33.51
C LYS A 337 27.83 7.31 33.23
N GLY A 338 27.89 6.94 31.95
CA GLY A 338 27.78 5.56 31.47
C GLY A 338 26.35 5.06 31.25
N ASP A 339 25.32 5.85 31.59
CA ASP A 339 23.94 5.52 31.18
C ASP A 339 23.83 5.58 29.65
N ILE A 340 23.11 4.63 29.06
CA ILE A 340 22.82 4.59 27.62
C ILE A 340 21.34 4.89 27.42
N ILE A 341 21.03 6.01 26.78
CA ILE A 341 19.70 6.31 26.29
C ILE A 341 19.58 5.68 24.90
N LYS A 342 18.62 4.78 24.72
CA LYS A 342 18.34 4.11 23.44
C LYS A 342 16.93 4.44 23.00
N SER A 343 16.77 4.86 21.74
CA SER A 343 15.44 5.03 21.13
C SER A 343 15.35 4.21 19.85
N THR A 344 14.29 3.40 19.73
CA THR A 344 14.00 2.56 18.58
C THR A 344 12.62 2.87 18.03
N TRP A 345 12.55 3.14 16.73
CA TRP A 345 11.26 3.25 16.03
C TRP A 345 10.64 1.87 15.85
N VAL A 346 9.36 1.75 16.18
CA VAL A 346 8.59 0.52 16.05
C VAL A 346 7.36 0.79 15.21
N SER A 347 7.08 -0.09 14.27
CA SER A 347 5.89 -0.04 13.42
C SER A 347 5.14 -1.36 13.45
N TYR A 348 3.81 -1.29 13.36
CA TYR A 348 2.94 -2.43 13.13
C TYR A 348 2.20 -2.26 11.81
N ILE A 349 2.14 -3.34 11.03
CA ILE A 349 1.22 -3.42 9.89
C ILE A 349 -0.21 -3.27 10.42
N ILE A 350 -0.61 -3.99 11.46
CA ILE A 350 -1.91 -3.79 12.09
C ILE A 350 -1.75 -3.60 13.59
N ALA A 351 -2.36 -2.56 14.14
CA ALA A 351 -2.32 -2.29 15.57
C ALA A 351 -2.83 -3.53 16.33
N PRO A 352 -2.13 -4.01 17.39
CA PRO A 352 -2.47 -5.28 18.06
C PRO A 352 -3.92 -5.38 18.54
N LYS A 353 -4.49 -4.28 19.05
CA LYS A 353 -5.90 -4.24 19.48
C LYS A 353 -6.87 -4.45 18.33
N ILE A 354 -6.53 -3.97 17.13
CA ILE A 354 -7.36 -4.12 15.94
C ILE A 354 -7.21 -5.53 15.38
N ALA A 355 -5.99 -6.07 15.34
CA ALA A 355 -5.74 -7.46 14.93
C ALA A 355 -6.54 -8.45 15.79
N LYS A 356 -6.49 -8.28 17.12
CA LYS A 356 -7.31 -9.08 18.05
C LYS A 356 -8.81 -8.94 17.79
N LYS A 357 -9.30 -7.73 17.45
CA LYS A 357 -10.73 -7.50 17.17
C LYS A 357 -11.19 -8.14 15.85
N LEU A 358 -10.27 -8.37 14.92
CA LEU A 358 -10.53 -8.97 13.61
C LEU A 358 -10.13 -10.46 13.56
N ASP A 359 -9.75 -11.04 14.70
CA ASP A 359 -9.25 -12.41 14.82
C ASP A 359 -8.08 -12.73 13.87
N ILE A 360 -7.21 -11.74 13.63
CA ILE A 360 -6.00 -11.90 12.81
C ILE A 360 -4.88 -12.43 13.70
N THR A 361 -4.39 -13.63 13.38
CA THR A 361 -3.38 -14.35 14.17
C THR A 361 -2.06 -14.57 13.44
N ASP A 362 -1.98 -14.21 12.15
CA ASP A 362 -0.74 -14.28 11.39
C ASP A 362 0.35 -13.41 12.05
N LYS A 363 1.43 -14.07 12.45
CA LYS A 363 2.59 -13.44 13.10
C LYS A 363 3.28 -12.44 12.18
N GLU A 364 3.28 -12.66 10.87
CA GLU A 364 3.91 -11.74 9.92
C GLU A 364 3.15 -10.41 9.85
N LEU A 365 1.83 -10.41 10.06
CA LEU A 365 1.00 -9.20 10.08
C LEU A 365 0.99 -8.50 11.44
N THR A 366 1.15 -9.26 12.52
CA THR A 366 1.03 -8.77 13.90
C THR A 366 2.36 -8.45 14.58
N LYS A 367 3.51 -8.86 14.00
CA LYS A 367 4.83 -8.60 14.58
C LYS A 367 5.21 -7.11 14.55
N GLN A 368 6.12 -6.77 15.46
CA GLN A 368 6.82 -5.49 15.42
C GLN A 368 7.80 -5.48 14.25
N ILE A 369 7.82 -4.36 13.53
CA ILE A 369 8.84 -4.05 12.54
C ILE A 369 9.71 -2.95 13.11
N LEU A 370 10.99 -3.26 13.33
CA LEU A 370 11.94 -2.33 13.92
C LEU A 370 12.53 -1.42 12.83
N GLY A 371 12.40 -0.12 13.04
CA GLY A 371 12.99 0.92 12.21
C GLY A 371 14.35 1.36 12.71
N GLN A 372 14.65 2.65 12.54
CA GLN A 372 15.90 3.24 13.02
C GLN A 372 16.03 3.09 14.53
N THR A 373 17.26 2.82 14.98
CA THR A 373 17.65 2.86 16.39
C THR A 373 18.79 3.84 16.56
N VAL A 374 18.72 4.68 17.58
CA VAL A 374 19.79 5.60 17.98
C VAL A 374 20.11 5.44 19.45
N GLN A 375 21.36 5.73 19.80
CA GLN A 375 21.85 5.64 21.17
C GLN A 375 22.66 6.89 21.52
N LEU A 376 22.58 7.29 22.78
CA LEU A 376 23.38 8.35 23.38
C LEU A 376 23.94 7.82 24.71
N GLU A 377 25.25 7.82 24.85
CA GLU A 377 25.94 7.53 26.12
C GLU A 377 26.14 8.84 26.89
N ILE A 378 25.72 8.84 28.15
CA ILE A 378 25.88 9.98 29.06
C ILE A 378 27.34 10.05 29.52
N LYS A 379 27.95 11.21 29.32
CA LYS A 379 29.39 11.43 29.56
C LYS A 379 29.71 11.90 30.97
#